data_AF-A0A833EWD5-F1
#
_entry.id   AF-A0A833EWD5-F1
#
_cell.length_a   1.000
_cell.length_b   1.000
_cell.length_c   1.000
_cell.angle_alpha   90.00
_cell.angle_beta   90.00
_cell.angle_gamma   90.00
#
_symmetry.space_group_name_H-M   'P 1'
#
loop_
_entity.id
_entity.type
_entity.pdbx_description
1 polymer ?
#
loop_
_entity_poly.entity_id
_entity_poly.type
_entity_poly.pdbx_seq_one_letter_code
_entity_poly.pdbx_strand_id
1 'polypeptide(L)'
;MKTIYILLITVLSWSLQACTAQCGKPDACTDSIPRIYPDYAGVTFPLNIAPPNFRIGENADAFQTEIGTGETADILYTSKSPEVIIPTKKWKKLLQKAAGKEIFIRITLLREGKWTRYADIKDTISNEPIDEYLVYRLLYPGYELWNEMGIYQRDLTGYEETPIAENRNFGKQCINCHTFNQNSPETMMVHVRGKSGGTLICKNGKVEKVNTKPEGFKNGGTYAAWHPSGRYIAFSMNEIQQFFHSSGQKPIEVSDLAADLMVYDT
;
A
#
# COMPACT_ATOMS: atom_id res chain seq x y z
N MET A 1 15.84 -49.28 32.66
CA MET A 1 15.05 -48.03 32.55
C MET A 1 15.74 -46.94 31.73
N LYS A 2 17.02 -46.59 31.97
CA LYS A 2 17.73 -45.56 31.18
C LYS A 2 17.84 -45.85 29.67
N THR A 3 17.97 -47.12 29.28
CA THR A 3 18.11 -47.53 27.87
C THR A 3 16.81 -47.36 27.06
N ILE A 4 15.65 -47.48 27.71
CA ILE A 4 14.33 -47.31 27.07
C ILE A 4 14.04 -45.82 26.82
N TYR A 5 14.46 -44.94 27.73
CA TYR A 5 14.33 -43.49 27.55
C TYR A 5 15.19 -42.94 26.40
N ILE A 6 16.39 -43.49 26.20
CA ILE A 6 17.27 -43.10 25.09
C ILE A 6 16.66 -43.51 23.73
N LEU A 7 16.05 -44.70 23.66
CA LEU A 7 15.34 -45.18 22.47
C LEU A 7 14.06 -44.38 22.17
N LEU A 8 13.33 -43.91 23.19
CA LEU A 8 12.16 -43.06 23.01
C LEU A 8 12.53 -41.64 22.54
N ILE A 9 13.65 -41.09 22.99
CA ILE A 9 14.14 -39.77 22.56
C ILE A 9 14.71 -39.81 21.12
N THR A 10 15.33 -40.91 20.71
CA THR A 10 15.81 -41.07 19.33
C THR A 10 14.66 -41.28 18.34
N VAL A 11 13.60 -41.99 18.72
CA VAL A 11 12.40 -42.16 17.86
C VAL A 11 11.60 -40.85 17.75
N LEU A 12 11.52 -40.04 18.82
CA LEU A 12 10.81 -38.75 18.80
C LEU A 12 11.57 -37.64 18.04
N SER A 13 12.89 -37.78 17.87
CA SER A 13 13.70 -36.85 17.06
C SER A 13 13.69 -37.20 15.57
N TRP A 14 13.31 -38.43 15.19
CA TRP A 14 13.12 -38.85 13.79
C TRP A 14 11.72 -38.50 13.26
N SER A 15 10.71 -38.33 14.12
CA SER A 15 9.35 -37.93 13.70
C SER A 15 9.17 -36.43 13.43
N LEU A 16 10.20 -35.61 13.69
CA LEU A 16 10.20 -34.17 13.37
C LEU A 16 10.82 -33.84 12.00
N GLN A 17 11.28 -34.85 11.24
CA GLN A 17 11.65 -34.70 9.82
C GLN A 17 10.47 -35.00 8.88
N ALA A 18 9.28 -34.47 9.20
CA ALA A 18 8.28 -34.24 8.16
C ALA A 18 8.78 -33.08 7.28
N CYS A 19 9.79 -33.40 6.46
CA CYS A 19 10.46 -32.53 5.53
C CYS A 19 9.41 -31.86 4.64
N THR A 20 9.42 -30.54 4.63
CA THR A 20 8.91 -29.80 3.47
C THR A 20 9.63 -30.35 2.25
N ALA A 21 8.89 -31.04 1.37
CA ALA A 21 9.42 -31.59 0.13
C ALA A 21 9.81 -30.44 -0.78
N GLN A 22 11.05 -29.97 -0.65
CA GLN A 22 11.63 -28.98 -1.54
C GLN A 22 11.91 -29.66 -2.89
N CYS A 23 11.40 -29.10 -3.98
CA CYS A 23 11.68 -29.62 -5.32
C CYS A 23 13.10 -29.21 -5.72
N GLY A 24 13.98 -30.19 -5.95
CA GLY A 24 15.33 -29.95 -6.46
C GLY A 24 15.39 -29.77 -7.98
N LYS A 25 14.51 -30.47 -8.71
CA LYS A 25 14.30 -30.35 -10.16
C LYS A 25 12.82 -30.64 -10.48
N PRO A 26 12.16 -29.84 -11.34
CA PRO A 26 10.77 -30.08 -11.72
C PRO A 26 10.64 -31.35 -12.56
N ASP A 27 9.53 -32.06 -12.41
CA ASP A 27 9.17 -33.24 -13.22
C ASP A 27 8.69 -32.83 -14.62
N ALA A 28 8.13 -31.63 -14.75
CA ALA A 28 7.66 -31.06 -16.01
C ALA A 28 7.80 -29.53 -16.03
N CYS A 29 7.82 -28.95 -17.23
CA CYS A 29 7.76 -27.50 -17.45
C CYS A 29 6.59 -27.16 -18.37
N THR A 30 6.01 -25.98 -18.18
CA THR A 30 4.97 -25.41 -19.04
C THR A 30 5.30 -23.96 -19.36
N ASP A 31 4.91 -23.52 -20.56
CA ASP A 31 5.10 -22.14 -21.04
C ASP A 31 4.01 -21.19 -20.51
N SER A 32 3.02 -21.70 -19.77
CA SER A 32 1.99 -20.88 -19.14
C SER A 32 2.56 -20.05 -17.98
N ILE A 33 2.18 -18.77 -17.92
CA ILE A 33 2.44 -17.89 -16.77
C ILE A 33 1.41 -18.21 -15.68
N PRO A 34 1.82 -18.35 -14.40
CA PRO A 34 0.88 -18.65 -13.32
C PRO A 34 0.05 -17.41 -12.99
N ARG A 35 -1.23 -17.59 -12.65
CA ARG A 35 -2.06 -16.49 -12.15
C ARG A 35 -1.61 -16.12 -10.73
N ILE A 36 -1.30 -14.86 -10.51
CA ILE A 36 -1.00 -14.31 -9.18
C ILE A 36 -1.88 -13.11 -8.87
N TYR A 37 -2.14 -12.86 -7.59
CA TYR A 37 -2.87 -11.68 -7.11
C TYR A 37 -2.18 -11.05 -5.89
N PRO A 38 -1.90 -9.75 -5.87
CA PRO A 38 -2.02 -8.81 -6.99
C PRO A 38 -1.20 -9.26 -8.22
N ASP A 39 -1.58 -8.78 -9.40
CA ASP A 39 -0.83 -9.07 -10.62
C ASP A 39 0.41 -8.17 -10.67
N TYR A 40 1.57 -8.81 -10.56
CA TYR A 40 2.87 -8.15 -10.64
C TYR A 40 3.61 -8.51 -11.92
N ALA A 41 2.96 -9.09 -12.93
CA ALA A 41 3.69 -9.51 -14.13
C ALA A 41 4.16 -8.32 -14.99
N GLY A 42 5.47 -8.23 -15.22
CA GLY A 42 6.07 -7.25 -16.12
C GLY A 42 6.20 -5.86 -15.52
N VAL A 43 6.26 -5.76 -14.19
CA VAL A 43 6.32 -4.46 -13.49
C VAL A 43 7.76 -4.00 -13.29
N THR A 44 7.91 -2.73 -12.93
CA THR A 44 9.19 -2.17 -12.46
C THR A 44 9.09 -1.85 -10.97
N PHE A 45 9.91 -2.50 -10.16
CA PHE A 45 9.99 -2.28 -8.72
C PHE A 45 11.03 -1.20 -8.40
N PRO A 46 10.69 -0.19 -7.58
CA PRO A 46 11.66 0.76 -7.04
C PRO A 46 12.72 0.10 -6.16
N LEU A 47 13.89 0.73 -6.05
CA LEU A 47 15.04 0.17 -5.33
C LEU A 47 14.82 -0.03 -3.82
N ASN A 48 13.86 0.71 -3.24
CA ASN A 48 13.54 0.68 -1.82
C ASN A 48 12.14 0.11 -1.50
N ILE A 49 11.38 -0.39 -2.49
CA ILE A 49 10.00 -0.86 -2.27
C ILE A 49 9.94 -2.07 -1.33
N ALA A 50 8.89 -2.12 -0.50
CA ALA A 50 8.54 -3.29 0.30
C ALA A 50 8.36 -4.55 -0.57
N PRO A 51 8.50 -5.75 0.00
CA PRO A 51 8.32 -6.98 -0.76
C PRO A 51 6.93 -7.09 -1.39
N PRO A 52 6.81 -7.42 -2.68
CA PRO A 52 5.51 -7.63 -3.32
C PRO A 52 4.96 -9.00 -2.92
N ASN A 53 4.34 -9.11 -1.74
CA ASN A 53 3.66 -10.34 -1.35
C ASN A 53 2.47 -10.59 -2.29
N PHE A 54 2.28 -11.84 -2.71
CA PHE A 54 1.20 -12.22 -3.61
C PHE A 54 0.63 -13.60 -3.25
N ARG A 55 -0.51 -13.93 -3.85
CA ARG A 55 -1.13 -15.24 -3.77
C ARG A 55 -1.13 -15.89 -5.14
N ILE A 56 -0.75 -17.16 -5.20
CA ILE A 56 -0.86 -17.99 -6.41
C ILE A 56 -2.32 -18.43 -6.57
N GLY A 57 -2.92 -18.13 -7.71
CA GLY A 57 -4.33 -18.42 -8.03
C GLY A 57 -4.59 -19.86 -8.50
N GLU A 58 -3.53 -20.64 -8.68
CA GLU A 58 -3.57 -22.03 -9.12
C GLU A 58 -3.76 -22.99 -7.94
N ASN A 59 -4.60 -24.02 -8.09
CA ASN A 59 -4.73 -25.08 -7.10
C ASN A 59 -3.55 -26.05 -7.17
N ALA A 60 -2.99 -26.44 -6.02
CA ALA A 60 -1.86 -27.37 -5.90
C ALA A 60 -1.77 -27.95 -4.48
N ASP A 61 -1.10 -29.09 -4.34
CA ASP A 61 -0.82 -29.74 -3.05
C ASP A 61 0.31 -29.03 -2.28
N ALA A 62 1.24 -28.44 -3.02
CA ALA A 62 2.33 -27.62 -2.51
C ALA A 62 2.84 -26.64 -3.57
N PHE A 63 3.50 -25.59 -3.10
CA PHE A 63 3.97 -24.45 -3.88
C PHE A 63 5.45 -24.24 -3.58
N GLN A 64 6.25 -24.04 -4.61
CA GLN A 64 7.62 -23.57 -4.49
C GLN A 64 7.74 -22.24 -5.23
N THR A 65 8.41 -21.29 -4.60
CA THR A 65 8.69 -19.98 -5.20
C THR A 65 10.18 -19.69 -5.12
N GLU A 66 10.75 -19.36 -6.27
CA GLU A 66 12.10 -18.85 -6.43
C GLU A 66 12.05 -17.41 -6.93
N ILE A 67 12.86 -16.55 -6.33
CA ILE A 67 13.04 -15.17 -6.79
C ILE A 67 14.53 -14.87 -6.87
N GLY A 68 14.97 -14.32 -7.98
CA GLY A 68 16.38 -14.10 -8.23
C GLY A 68 16.66 -13.28 -9.48
N THR A 69 17.92 -13.24 -9.89
CA THR A 69 18.38 -12.52 -11.08
C THR A 69 19.35 -13.38 -11.88
N GLY A 70 19.32 -13.27 -13.21
CA GLY A 70 19.99 -14.21 -14.10
C GLY A 70 19.47 -15.63 -13.88
N GLU A 71 20.37 -16.58 -13.61
CA GLU A 71 20.03 -17.99 -13.34
C GLU A 71 20.02 -18.34 -11.84
N THR A 72 20.40 -17.41 -10.96
CA THR A 72 20.57 -17.68 -9.53
C THR A 72 19.33 -17.25 -8.74
N ALA A 73 18.75 -18.19 -7.98
CA ALA A 73 17.71 -17.88 -6.99
C ALA A 73 18.33 -17.36 -5.68
N ASP A 74 17.99 -16.14 -5.28
CA ASP A 74 18.41 -15.54 -4.00
C ASP A 74 17.38 -15.80 -2.88
N ILE A 75 16.13 -16.01 -3.27
CA ILE A 75 15.02 -16.37 -2.40
C ILE A 75 14.44 -17.68 -2.92
N LEU A 76 14.32 -18.67 -2.05
CA LEU A 76 13.70 -19.95 -2.34
C LEU A 76 13.00 -20.46 -1.08
N TYR A 77 11.76 -20.89 -1.24
CA TYR A 77 11.03 -21.61 -0.20
C TYR A 77 9.87 -22.43 -0.79
N THR A 78 9.40 -23.38 0.02
CA THR A 78 8.27 -24.25 -0.30
C THR A 78 7.20 -24.11 0.78
N SER A 79 5.94 -24.11 0.39
CA SER A 79 4.78 -23.94 1.26
C SER A 79 3.62 -24.85 0.83
N LYS A 80 2.73 -25.19 1.75
CA LYS A 80 1.41 -25.77 1.42
C LYS A 80 0.34 -24.69 1.20
N SER A 81 0.63 -23.45 1.60
CA SER A 81 -0.22 -22.29 1.33
C SER A 81 0.14 -21.66 -0.03
N PRO A 82 -0.84 -21.19 -0.82
CA PRO A 82 -0.59 -20.43 -2.04
C PRO A 82 -0.09 -19.01 -1.77
N GLU A 83 -0.04 -18.57 -0.51
CA GLU A 83 0.48 -17.26 -0.12
C GLU A 83 2.00 -17.23 -0.16
N VAL A 84 2.52 -16.23 -0.87
CA VAL A 84 3.94 -15.97 -1.02
C VAL A 84 4.28 -14.73 -0.19
N ILE A 85 4.81 -14.99 1.02
CA ILE A 85 5.30 -13.94 1.93
C ILE A 85 6.81 -13.84 1.80
N ILE A 86 7.27 -12.82 1.08
CA ILE A 86 8.68 -12.64 0.73
C ILE A 86 9.44 -12.09 1.95
N PRO A 87 10.52 -12.74 2.42
CA PRO A 87 11.27 -12.25 3.57
C PRO A 87 11.93 -10.89 3.32
N THR A 88 11.53 -9.85 4.06
CA THR A 88 11.97 -8.46 3.87
C THR A 88 13.49 -8.30 3.77
N LYS A 89 14.25 -8.98 4.65
CA LYS A 89 15.73 -8.89 4.62
C LYS A 89 16.34 -9.47 3.35
N LYS A 90 15.77 -10.55 2.80
CA LYS A 90 16.26 -11.14 1.55
C LYS A 90 15.84 -10.31 0.34
N TRP A 91 14.60 -9.80 0.35
CA TRP A 91 14.10 -8.88 -0.68
C TRP A 91 14.97 -7.63 -0.81
N LYS A 92 15.25 -6.94 0.30
CA LYS A 92 16.11 -5.74 0.30
C LYS A 92 17.50 -6.04 -0.28
N LYS A 93 18.08 -7.22 0.03
CA LYS A 93 19.36 -7.65 -0.57
C LYS A 93 19.25 -7.91 -2.07
N LEU A 94 18.18 -8.55 -2.52
CA LEU A 94 17.92 -8.80 -3.93
C LEU A 94 17.78 -7.49 -4.71
N LEU A 95 17.01 -6.52 -4.21
CA LEU A 95 16.86 -5.20 -4.83
C LEU A 95 18.21 -4.53 -5.08
N GLN A 96 19.09 -4.51 -4.07
CA GLN A 96 20.42 -3.92 -4.19
C GLN A 96 21.32 -4.65 -5.20
N LYS A 97 21.25 -6.00 -5.24
CA LYS A 97 22.01 -6.82 -6.20
C LYS A 97 21.51 -6.65 -7.64
N ALA A 98 20.20 -6.47 -7.80
CA ALA A 98 19.50 -6.45 -9.07
C ALA A 98 19.18 -5.04 -9.59
N ALA A 99 19.67 -3.97 -8.96
CA ALA A 99 19.48 -2.59 -9.43
C ALA A 99 19.79 -2.44 -10.93
N GLY A 100 18.82 -1.95 -11.69
CA GLY A 100 18.90 -1.78 -13.14
C GLY A 100 18.81 -3.08 -13.96
N LYS A 101 18.43 -4.21 -13.36
CA LYS A 101 18.39 -5.54 -13.98
C LYS A 101 17.01 -6.18 -13.89
N GLU A 102 16.82 -7.19 -14.73
CA GLU A 102 15.68 -8.10 -14.65
C GLU A 102 15.83 -9.05 -13.45
N ILE A 103 14.73 -9.27 -12.74
CA ILE A 103 14.54 -10.37 -11.80
C ILE A 103 13.50 -11.34 -12.37
N PHE A 104 13.56 -12.58 -11.91
CA PHE A 104 12.52 -13.56 -12.17
C PHE A 104 11.79 -13.91 -10.89
N ILE A 105 10.48 -14.18 -11.01
CA ILE A 105 9.67 -14.92 -10.04
C ILE A 105 9.27 -16.23 -10.73
N ARG A 106 9.72 -17.34 -10.16
CA ARG A 106 9.51 -18.68 -10.70
C ARG A 106 8.67 -19.49 -9.73
N ILE A 107 7.63 -20.12 -10.27
CA ILE A 107 6.66 -20.87 -9.49
C ILE A 107 6.61 -22.31 -10.01
N THR A 108 6.78 -23.25 -9.08
CA THR A 108 6.66 -24.69 -9.32
C THR A 108 5.56 -25.23 -8.42
N LEU A 109 4.61 -25.97 -9.00
CA LEU A 109 3.44 -26.48 -8.31
C LEU A 109 3.48 -28.00 -8.23
N LEU A 110 3.18 -28.55 -7.06
CA LEU A 110 2.98 -29.99 -6.86
C LEU A 110 1.50 -30.32 -7.09
N ARG A 111 1.22 -31.23 -8.03
CA ARG A 111 -0.12 -31.79 -8.24
C ARG A 111 0.02 -33.29 -8.42
N GLU A 112 -0.73 -34.08 -7.64
CA GLU A 112 -0.77 -35.54 -7.79
C GLU A 112 0.63 -36.17 -7.75
N GLY A 113 1.51 -35.63 -6.89
CA GLY A 113 2.88 -36.11 -6.74
C GLY A 113 3.89 -35.64 -7.81
N LYS A 114 3.49 -34.80 -8.77
CA LYS A 114 4.38 -34.24 -9.81
C LYS A 114 4.56 -32.74 -9.67
N TRP A 115 5.81 -32.29 -9.70
CA TRP A 115 6.20 -30.88 -9.72
C TRP A 115 6.24 -30.34 -11.14
N THR A 116 5.37 -29.38 -11.45
CA THR A 116 5.36 -28.68 -12.74
C THR A 116 5.80 -27.23 -12.56
N ARG A 117 6.86 -26.83 -13.26
CA ARG A 117 7.35 -25.45 -13.29
C ARG A 117 6.64 -24.64 -14.36
N TYR A 118 6.17 -23.45 -13.99
CA TYR A 118 5.55 -22.50 -14.90
C TYR A 118 6.59 -21.58 -15.54
N ALA A 119 6.20 -20.86 -16.58
CA ALA A 119 7.00 -19.79 -17.15
C ALA A 119 7.33 -18.75 -16.06
N ASP A 120 8.57 -18.27 -16.07
CA ASP A 120 9.04 -17.27 -15.11
C ASP A 120 8.33 -15.94 -15.38
N ILE A 121 7.83 -15.29 -14.33
CA ILE A 121 7.41 -13.89 -14.37
C ILE A 121 8.69 -13.05 -14.34
N LYS A 122 8.79 -12.09 -15.26
CA LYS A 122 9.98 -11.25 -15.43
C LYS A 122 9.64 -9.81 -15.09
N ASP A 123 10.37 -9.25 -14.13
CA ASP A 123 10.18 -7.87 -13.65
C ASP A 123 11.52 -7.15 -13.63
N THR A 124 11.49 -5.81 -13.58
CA THR A 124 12.71 -4.99 -13.54
C THR A 124 12.87 -4.31 -12.19
N ILE A 125 14.11 -4.21 -11.68
CA ILE A 125 14.42 -3.34 -10.56
C ILE A 125 14.95 -2.02 -11.09
N SER A 126 14.32 -0.91 -10.71
CA SER A 126 14.79 0.45 -11.04
C SER A 126 16.13 0.74 -10.35
N ASN A 127 16.94 1.63 -10.95
CA ASN A 127 18.10 2.22 -10.26
C ASN A 127 17.68 3.28 -9.23
N GLU A 128 16.45 3.80 -9.35
CA GLU A 128 15.96 4.90 -8.53
C GLU A 128 15.05 4.39 -7.40
N PRO A 129 15.20 4.93 -6.18
CA PRO A 129 14.21 4.76 -5.12
C PRO A 129 12.94 5.57 -5.42
N ILE A 130 11.87 5.28 -4.69
CA ILE A 130 10.69 6.14 -4.58
C ILE A 130 10.70 6.91 -3.26
N ASP A 131 9.89 7.96 -3.19
CA ASP A 131 9.53 8.58 -1.91
C ASP A 131 8.93 7.53 -0.97
N GLU A 132 9.39 7.51 0.28
CA GLU A 132 9.11 6.41 1.20
C GLU A 132 7.68 6.42 1.72
N TYR A 133 6.99 7.56 1.70
CA TYR A 133 5.69 7.70 2.34
C TYR A 133 4.59 8.07 1.35
N LEU A 134 3.50 7.30 1.38
CA LEU A 134 2.23 7.66 0.76
C LEU A 134 1.31 8.24 1.82
N VAL A 135 0.84 9.48 1.63
CA VAL A 135 -0.16 10.11 2.49
C VAL A 135 -1.55 9.98 1.87
N TYR A 136 -2.53 9.57 2.67
CA TYR A 136 -3.91 9.40 2.23
C TYR A 136 -4.91 9.60 3.35
N ARG A 137 -6.17 9.74 2.95
CA ARG A 137 -7.32 9.70 3.85
C ARG A 137 -7.84 8.27 3.94
N LEU A 138 -8.08 7.80 5.17
CA LEU A 138 -8.98 6.68 5.39
C LEU A 138 -10.39 7.21 5.61
N LEU A 139 -11.31 6.87 4.69
CA LEU A 139 -12.73 7.20 4.81
C LEU A 139 -13.54 5.93 4.78
N TYR A 140 -14.06 5.55 5.95
CA TYR A 140 -15.01 4.46 6.06
C TYR A 140 -16.41 4.90 5.59
N PRO A 141 -17.26 3.97 5.13
CA PRO A 141 -18.66 4.25 4.81
C PRO A 141 -19.39 4.95 5.97
N GLY A 142 -20.41 5.76 5.68
CA GLY A 142 -21.06 6.64 6.68
C GLY A 142 -21.76 5.98 7.88
N TYR A 143 -21.78 4.64 7.95
CA TYR A 143 -22.27 3.85 9.09
C TYR A 143 -21.13 3.36 10.01
N GLU A 144 -19.88 3.54 9.61
CA GLU A 144 -18.69 3.26 10.42
C GLU A 144 -18.33 4.46 11.32
N LEU A 145 -17.62 4.18 12.40
CA LEU A 145 -17.29 5.11 13.48
C LEU A 145 -16.73 6.44 12.97
N TRP A 146 -17.53 7.51 13.10
CA TRP A 146 -17.14 8.87 12.69
C TRP A 146 -15.87 9.37 13.37
N ASN A 147 -15.45 8.81 14.51
CA ASN A 147 -14.31 9.26 15.32
C ASN A 147 -12.93 8.67 14.94
N GLU A 148 -12.83 7.92 13.84
CA GLU A 148 -11.55 7.39 13.32
C GLU A 148 -11.18 7.95 11.94
N MET A 149 -11.90 8.98 11.48
CA MET A 149 -11.56 9.68 10.25
C MET A 149 -10.24 10.45 10.44
N GLY A 150 -9.30 10.25 9.52
CA GLY A 150 -8.00 10.88 9.61
C GLY A 150 -7.20 10.85 8.31
N ILE A 151 -6.07 11.54 8.39
CA ILE A 151 -4.98 11.52 7.41
C ILE A 151 -3.93 10.58 7.98
N TYR A 152 -3.52 9.62 7.16
CA TYR A 152 -2.56 8.57 7.47
C TYR A 152 -1.41 8.63 6.49
N GLN A 153 -0.28 8.09 6.91
CA GLN A 153 0.85 7.82 6.03
C GLN A 153 1.22 6.34 6.09
N ARG A 154 1.65 5.80 4.95
CA ARG A 154 2.16 4.44 4.83
C ARG A 154 3.60 4.47 4.34
N ASP A 155 4.47 3.78 5.07
CA ASP A 155 5.83 3.48 4.61
C ASP A 155 5.76 2.43 3.48
N LEU A 156 6.17 2.84 2.29
CA LEU A 156 6.23 2.04 1.06
C LEU A 156 7.49 1.14 1.01
N THR A 157 8.49 1.38 1.86
CA THR A 157 9.67 0.51 2.03
C THR A 157 9.42 -0.66 2.99
N GLY A 158 8.30 -0.57 3.72
CA GLY A 158 7.77 -1.57 4.62
C GLY A 158 6.25 -1.70 4.49
N TYR A 159 5.57 -1.87 5.62
CA TYR A 159 4.11 -2.01 5.68
C TYR A 159 3.49 -1.17 6.78
N GLU A 160 4.30 -0.36 7.47
CA GLU A 160 3.85 0.42 8.62
C GLU A 160 2.93 1.55 8.13
N GLU A 161 1.80 1.68 8.81
CA GLU A 161 0.84 2.77 8.62
C GLU A 161 0.74 3.51 9.95
N THR A 162 0.84 4.84 9.90
CA THR A 162 0.74 5.70 11.08
C THR A 162 -0.21 6.87 10.84
N PRO A 163 -1.01 7.27 11.84
CA PRO A 163 -1.84 8.47 11.72
C PRO A 163 -0.97 9.73 11.74
N ILE A 164 -1.22 10.65 10.80
CA ILE A 164 -0.69 12.03 10.84
C ILE A 164 -1.63 12.91 11.66
N ALA A 165 -2.93 12.85 11.36
CA ALA A 165 -3.95 13.65 12.02
C ALA A 165 -5.28 12.92 12.05
N GLU A 166 -5.87 12.80 13.24
CA GLU A 166 -7.16 12.14 13.45
C GLU A 166 -8.18 13.13 14.00
N ASN A 167 -9.43 13.02 13.56
CA ASN A 167 -10.48 13.94 13.97
C ASN A 167 -10.80 13.94 15.47
N ARG A 168 -10.50 12.85 16.18
CA ARG A 168 -10.60 12.79 17.64
C ARG A 168 -9.81 13.92 18.32
N ASN A 169 -8.69 14.34 17.71
CA ASN A 169 -7.83 15.42 18.20
C ASN A 169 -8.34 16.82 17.81
N PHE A 170 -9.38 16.91 16.98
CA PHE A 170 -9.95 18.16 16.45
C PHE A 170 -11.43 18.29 16.82
N GLY A 171 -11.81 17.82 18.02
CA GLY A 171 -13.19 17.89 18.49
C GLY A 171 -14.18 17.13 17.59
N LYS A 172 -13.73 16.04 16.96
CA LYS A 172 -14.50 15.20 16.02
C LYS A 172 -14.95 15.94 14.75
N GLN A 173 -14.26 17.02 14.39
CA GLN A 173 -14.48 17.77 13.15
C GLN A 173 -13.90 17.04 11.93
N CYS A 174 -14.44 17.29 10.75
CA CYS A 174 -14.00 16.62 9.54
C CYS A 174 -12.58 17.08 9.13
N ILE A 175 -11.59 16.21 9.30
CA ILE A 175 -10.21 16.38 8.78
C ILE A 175 -10.08 15.52 7.54
N ASN A 176 -10.16 16.15 6.37
CA ASN A 176 -10.19 15.38 5.12
C ASN A 176 -9.31 15.99 4.04
N CYS A 177 -9.55 17.25 3.68
CA CYS A 177 -8.89 17.84 2.53
C CYS A 177 -7.48 18.24 2.91
N HIS A 178 -6.48 17.63 2.28
CA HIS A 178 -5.09 17.99 2.43
C HIS A 178 -4.41 17.94 1.07
N THR A 179 -3.44 18.83 0.85
CA THR A 179 -2.68 18.88 -0.39
C THR A 179 -1.28 19.40 -0.12
N PHE A 180 -0.31 18.82 -0.82
CA PHE A 180 1.10 19.13 -0.73
C PHE A 180 1.50 19.92 -1.98
N ASN A 181 2.27 20.98 -1.84
CA ASN A 181 2.87 21.65 -2.99
C ASN A 181 4.02 20.77 -3.49
N GLN A 182 3.92 20.27 -4.73
CA GLN A 182 4.96 19.42 -5.35
C GLN A 182 5.39 18.25 -4.44
N ASN A 183 4.43 17.62 -3.76
CA ASN A 183 4.64 16.50 -2.82
C ASN A 183 5.54 16.83 -1.61
N SER A 184 5.82 18.10 -1.32
CA SER A 184 6.68 18.50 -0.20
C SER A 184 5.93 18.53 1.14
N PRO A 185 6.37 17.80 2.18
CA PRO A 185 5.79 17.89 3.53
C PRO A 185 6.07 19.23 4.22
N GLU A 186 7.04 20.00 3.74
CA GLU A 186 7.37 21.32 4.29
C GLU A 186 6.40 22.42 3.80
N THR A 187 5.70 22.18 2.68
CA THR A 187 4.72 23.10 2.11
C THR A 187 3.43 22.36 1.77
N MET A 188 2.48 22.39 2.70
CA MET A 188 1.23 21.65 2.61
C MET A 188 0.09 22.40 3.29
N MET A 189 -1.14 22.00 3.04
CA MET A 189 -2.28 22.48 3.79
C MET A 189 -3.23 21.36 4.19
N VAL A 190 -3.93 21.57 5.30
CA VAL A 190 -4.99 20.68 5.79
C VAL A 190 -6.20 21.54 6.14
N HIS A 191 -7.36 21.17 5.61
CA HIS A 191 -8.62 21.83 5.88
C HIS A 191 -9.44 21.01 6.87
N VAL A 192 -9.85 21.67 7.95
CA VAL A 192 -10.73 21.10 8.98
C VAL A 192 -12.09 21.75 8.86
N ARG A 193 -13.12 20.97 8.53
CA ARG A 193 -14.50 21.46 8.38
C ARG A 193 -15.27 21.29 9.70
N GLY A 194 -15.89 22.37 10.16
CA GLY A 194 -16.72 22.39 11.37
C GLY A 194 -16.76 23.78 12.02
N LYS A 195 -17.54 23.92 13.10
CA LYS A 195 -17.76 25.20 13.79
C LYS A 195 -16.47 25.90 14.26
N SER A 196 -15.45 25.13 14.61
CA SER A 196 -14.13 25.62 15.06
C SER A 196 -13.02 25.33 14.04
N GLY A 197 -13.43 24.99 12.81
CA GLY A 197 -12.55 24.59 11.72
C GLY A 197 -11.67 25.71 11.20
N GLY A 198 -11.10 25.49 10.01
CA GLY A 198 -10.20 26.41 9.33
C GLY A 198 -9.20 25.67 8.47
N THR A 199 -8.35 26.42 7.78
CA THR A 199 -7.27 25.85 6.98
C THR A 199 -5.96 26.03 7.73
N LEU A 200 -5.27 24.93 8.00
CA LEU A 200 -3.89 24.95 8.45
C LEU A 200 -2.99 24.96 7.22
N ILE A 201 -2.10 25.95 7.12
CA ILE A 201 -1.11 26.04 6.06
C ILE A 201 0.26 25.89 6.71
N CYS A 202 1.01 24.88 6.28
CA CYS A 202 2.43 24.72 6.58
C CYS A 202 3.22 25.26 5.40
N LYS A 203 4.14 26.19 5.65
CA LYS A 203 5.06 26.72 4.64
C LYS A 203 6.46 26.84 5.24
N ASN A 204 7.42 26.15 4.64
CA ASN A 204 8.79 26.02 5.14
C ASN A 204 8.82 25.62 6.63
N GLY A 205 7.98 24.65 7.01
CA GLY A 205 7.86 24.12 8.37
C GLY A 205 7.13 25.03 9.38
N LYS A 206 6.69 26.23 8.99
CA LYS A 206 5.88 27.11 9.84
C LYS A 206 4.41 26.88 9.56
N VAL A 207 3.64 26.62 10.62
CA VAL A 207 2.21 26.36 10.54
C VAL A 207 1.42 27.58 10.98
N GLU A 208 0.49 28.01 10.14
CA GLU A 208 -0.51 29.04 10.45
C GLU A 208 -1.93 28.50 10.27
N LYS A 209 -2.87 29.01 11.06
CA LYS A 209 -4.30 28.78 10.87
C LYS A 209 -4.91 29.99 10.20
N VAL A 210 -5.52 29.80 9.04
CA VAL A 210 -6.08 30.88 8.23
C VAL A 210 -7.58 30.68 8.04
N ASN A 211 -8.29 31.80 7.90
CA ASN A 211 -9.70 31.80 7.52
C ASN A 211 -9.81 31.97 6.00
N THR A 212 -10.23 30.91 5.31
CA THR A 212 -10.41 30.89 3.86
C THR A 212 -11.80 31.36 3.41
N LYS A 213 -12.55 32.04 4.27
CA LYS A 213 -13.83 32.67 3.92
C LYS A 213 -13.64 34.19 3.83
N PRO A 214 -13.60 34.76 2.61
CA PRO A 214 -13.55 36.21 2.42
C PRO A 214 -14.80 36.89 2.98
N GLU A 215 -14.66 38.15 3.37
CA GLU A 215 -15.78 38.97 3.84
C GLU A 215 -16.83 39.16 2.73
N GLY A 216 -18.11 39.08 3.08
CA GLY A 216 -19.23 39.22 2.13
C GLY A 216 -19.57 37.95 1.34
N PHE A 217 -18.74 36.91 1.38
CA PHE A 217 -19.02 35.64 0.68
C PHE A 217 -19.80 34.67 1.57
N LYS A 218 -20.60 33.80 0.94
CA LYS A 218 -21.42 32.79 1.64
C LYS A 218 -20.56 31.65 2.19
N ASN A 219 -19.67 31.10 1.35
CA ASN A 219 -18.85 29.92 1.64
C ASN A 219 -17.37 30.29 1.73
N GLY A 220 -16.56 29.41 2.34
CA GLY A 220 -15.10 29.50 2.31
C GLY A 220 -14.49 28.49 1.35
N GLY A 221 -13.15 28.47 1.27
CA GLY A 221 -12.42 27.51 0.46
C GLY A 221 -12.76 26.04 0.81
N THR A 222 -12.99 25.22 -0.22
CA THR A 222 -13.52 23.85 -0.13
C THR A 222 -12.53 22.81 -0.68
N TYR A 223 -12.19 22.90 -1.96
CA TYR A 223 -11.14 22.11 -2.62
C TYR A 223 -9.98 23.05 -2.96
N ALA A 224 -8.76 22.55 -2.87
CA ALA A 224 -7.55 23.37 -2.95
C ALA A 224 -6.54 22.80 -3.94
N ALA A 225 -5.85 23.68 -4.65
CA ALA A 225 -4.71 23.35 -5.49
C ALA A 225 -3.59 24.37 -5.27
N TRP A 226 -2.39 23.89 -4.99
CA TRP A 226 -1.20 24.73 -4.87
C TRP A 226 -0.73 25.18 -6.25
N HIS A 227 -0.37 26.47 -6.36
CA HIS A 227 0.48 26.92 -7.45
C HIS A 227 1.90 26.38 -7.23
N PRO A 228 2.63 25.90 -8.27
CA PRO A 228 3.95 25.28 -8.11
C PRO A 228 4.99 26.11 -7.34
N SER A 229 4.87 27.45 -7.40
CA SER A 229 5.75 28.35 -6.64
C SER A 229 5.59 28.27 -5.12
N GLY A 230 4.53 27.62 -4.60
CA GLY A 230 4.24 27.54 -3.17
C GLY A 230 3.75 28.85 -2.54
N ARG A 231 3.58 29.92 -3.33
CA ARG A 231 3.07 31.21 -2.86
C ARG A 231 1.55 31.30 -2.91
N TYR A 232 0.90 30.60 -3.82
CA TYR A 232 -0.55 30.74 -4.01
C TYR A 232 -1.26 29.41 -3.83
N ILE A 233 -2.45 29.46 -3.25
CA ILE A 233 -3.40 28.36 -3.21
C ILE A 233 -4.69 28.82 -3.88
N ALA A 234 -5.10 28.14 -4.93
CA ALA A 234 -6.43 28.33 -5.51
C ALA A 234 -7.42 27.46 -4.73
N PHE A 235 -8.53 28.06 -4.30
CA PHE A 235 -9.63 27.37 -3.65
C PHE A 235 -10.91 27.52 -4.46
N SER A 236 -11.64 26.42 -4.64
CA SER A 236 -13.06 26.49 -4.97
C SER A 236 -13.85 26.86 -3.71
N MET A 237 -14.96 27.57 -3.88
CA MET A 237 -15.87 27.97 -2.82
C MET A 237 -17.26 27.47 -3.17
N ASN A 238 -17.62 26.30 -2.65
CA ASN A 238 -18.80 25.56 -3.11
C ASN A 238 -19.91 25.52 -2.05
N GLU A 239 -21.15 25.40 -2.50
CA GLU A 239 -22.31 25.05 -1.68
C GLU A 239 -22.68 23.60 -1.94
N ILE A 240 -21.96 22.70 -1.26
CA ILE A 240 -22.13 21.26 -1.45
C ILE A 240 -23.32 20.76 -0.61
N GLN A 241 -24.29 20.16 -1.28
CA GLN A 241 -25.40 19.46 -0.63
C GLN A 241 -25.39 17.98 -0.98
N GLN A 242 -25.58 17.15 0.03
CA GLN A 242 -25.69 15.70 -0.10
C GLN A 242 -27.14 15.29 0.05
N PHE A 243 -27.62 14.50 -0.91
CA PHE A 243 -28.96 13.93 -0.93
C PHE A 243 -28.86 12.42 -0.70
N PHE A 244 -29.74 11.91 0.15
CA PHE A 244 -29.84 10.49 0.45
C PHE A 244 -31.14 9.95 -0.14
N HIS A 245 -31.02 8.92 -0.96
CA HIS A 245 -32.14 8.32 -1.68
C HIS A 245 -32.54 7.01 -0.99
N SER A 246 -33.83 6.85 -0.70
CA SER A 246 -34.37 5.65 -0.04
C SER A 246 -34.50 4.44 -0.97
N SER A 247 -34.36 4.64 -2.28
CA SER A 247 -34.42 3.60 -3.32
C SER A 247 -33.60 4.00 -4.55
N GLY A 248 -33.31 3.03 -5.44
CA GLY A 248 -32.50 3.23 -6.64
C GLY A 248 -31.07 2.72 -6.49
N GLN A 249 -30.29 2.79 -7.58
CA GLN A 249 -28.92 2.25 -7.63
C GLN A 249 -27.89 3.15 -6.92
N LYS A 250 -28.21 4.43 -6.70
CA LYS A 250 -27.33 5.39 -6.02
C LYS A 250 -27.96 5.85 -4.71
N PRO A 251 -27.50 5.35 -3.56
CA PRO A 251 -28.06 5.72 -2.26
C PRO A 251 -27.69 7.15 -1.85
N ILE A 252 -26.67 7.73 -2.48
CA ILE A 252 -26.11 9.05 -2.17
C ILE A 252 -25.87 9.80 -3.48
N GLU A 253 -26.31 11.04 -3.50
CA GLU A 253 -26.02 12.02 -4.55
C GLU A 253 -25.43 13.27 -3.91
N VAL A 254 -24.53 13.95 -4.62
CA VAL A 254 -23.91 15.19 -4.17
C VAL A 254 -24.07 16.21 -5.28
N SER A 255 -24.66 17.37 -4.97
CA SER A 255 -24.81 18.49 -5.89
C SER A 255 -24.08 19.71 -5.35
N ASP A 256 -23.53 20.49 -6.27
CA ASP A 256 -22.98 21.80 -5.98
C ASP A 256 -23.99 22.87 -6.41
N LEU A 257 -24.52 23.61 -5.45
CA LEU A 257 -25.61 24.57 -5.69
C LEU A 257 -25.10 25.97 -6.07
N ALA A 258 -23.86 26.29 -5.71
CA ALA A 258 -23.22 27.57 -6.00
C ALA A 258 -21.70 27.40 -5.88
N ALA A 259 -20.96 27.90 -6.87
CA ALA A 259 -19.51 27.78 -6.92
C ALA A 259 -18.85 29.12 -7.24
N ASP A 260 -17.81 29.44 -6.49
CA ASP A 260 -16.88 30.54 -6.74
C ASP A 260 -15.44 30.05 -6.70
N LEU A 261 -14.49 30.92 -7.04
CA LEU A 261 -13.05 30.67 -6.97
C LEU A 261 -12.36 31.81 -6.22
N MET A 262 -11.41 31.47 -5.35
CA MET A 262 -10.51 32.44 -4.73
C MET A 262 -9.05 32.00 -4.81
N VAL A 263 -8.14 32.97 -4.74
CA VAL A 263 -6.70 32.74 -4.65
C VAL A 263 -6.22 33.32 -3.32
N TYR A 264 -5.57 32.48 -2.52
CA TYR A 264 -4.93 32.87 -1.27
C TYR A 264 -3.41 33.01 -1.49
N ASP A 265 -2.84 34.12 -1.02
CA ASP A 265 -1.38 34.40 -1.03
C ASP A 265 -0.80 34.02 0.35
N THR A 266 0.12 33.05 0.37
CA THR A 266 0.70 32.40 1.57
C THR A 266 2.00 33.01 2.04
#